data_AF-W0G432-F1
#
_entry.id   AF-W0G432-F1
#
_cell.length_a   1.000
_cell.length_b   1.000
_cell.length_c   1.000
_cell.angle_alpha   90.00
_cell.angle_beta   90.00
_cell.angle_gamma   90.00
#
_symmetry.space_group_name_H-M   'P 1'
#
loop_
_entity.id
_entity.type
_entity.pdbx_description
1 polymer ?
#
loop_
_entity_poly.entity_id
_entity_poly.type
_entity_poly.pdbx_seq_one_letter_code
_entity_poly.pdbx_strand_id
1 'polypeptide(L)'
;PWKAQDIDVVFECTGLFTSRDKAAAHLTAGARKVIISAPAQGADATIVYGVNHDTLRKSHQIISSASCTTNCLAPVAQVLHRELGIESGLMTTIHAYTNDQNLIDVYHTDPYRARSATQSMIPSKTGAAEAVGLVLPELAGKLTGMAVRVPVINVSLVDLTVQLSRDTTAADVNALMKEASQHSKVLGYNTLPLVSHDFNHNPLSSIFDANHT
;
A
#
# COMPACT_ATOMS: atom_id res chain seq x y z
N PRO A 1 24.30 13.08 -11.64
CA PRO A 1 25.48 13.68 -10.97
C PRO A 1 25.13 14.02 -9.50
N TRP A 2 24.70 13.02 -8.72
CA TRP A 2 24.13 13.25 -7.38
C TRP A 2 25.16 13.79 -6.40
N LYS A 3 26.41 13.31 -6.48
CA LYS A 3 27.52 13.85 -5.67
C LYS A 3 27.71 15.36 -5.85
N ALA A 4 27.67 15.83 -7.10
CA ALA A 4 27.90 17.25 -7.42
C ALA A 4 26.75 18.15 -6.96
N GLN A 5 25.56 17.57 -6.77
CA GLN A 5 24.36 18.27 -6.30
C GLN A 5 24.11 18.09 -4.80
N ASP A 6 25.02 17.39 -4.08
CA ASP A 6 24.89 17.03 -2.67
C ASP A 6 23.51 16.43 -2.31
N ILE A 7 23.04 15.48 -3.11
CA ILE A 7 21.73 14.84 -2.89
C ILE A 7 21.76 13.95 -1.65
N ASP A 8 20.97 14.29 -0.64
CA ASP A 8 20.78 13.46 0.54
C ASP A 8 19.97 12.20 0.23
N VAL A 9 18.79 12.36 -0.37
CA VAL A 9 17.85 11.26 -0.63
C VAL A 9 17.36 11.31 -2.07
N VAL A 10 17.47 10.20 -2.78
CA VAL A 10 16.81 10.01 -4.07
C VAL A 10 15.48 9.31 -3.86
N PHE A 11 14.41 9.83 -4.46
CA PHE A 11 13.16 9.10 -4.63
C PHE A 11 13.19 8.40 -5.99
N GLU A 12 13.35 7.09 -5.95
CA GLU A 12 13.38 6.24 -7.13
C GLU A 12 11.94 5.86 -7.50
N CYS A 13 11.37 6.66 -8.42
CA CYS A 13 9.97 6.58 -8.86
C CYS A 13 9.82 6.19 -10.33
N THR A 14 10.87 5.68 -10.97
CA THR A 14 10.84 5.33 -12.40
C THR A 14 10.13 3.99 -12.66
N GLY A 15 10.07 3.13 -11.63
CA GLY A 15 9.60 1.75 -11.76
C GLY A 15 10.63 0.78 -12.36
N LEU A 16 11.84 1.25 -12.71
CA LEU A 16 12.88 0.45 -13.35
C LEU A 16 13.92 -0.11 -12.36
N PHE A 17 14.24 0.65 -11.30
CA PHE A 17 15.23 0.29 -10.29
C PHE A 17 14.57 -0.24 -9.00
N THR A 18 13.68 -1.21 -9.15
CA THR A 18 12.85 -1.79 -8.06
C THR A 18 13.53 -2.94 -7.30
N SER A 19 14.85 -3.03 -7.34
CA SER A 19 15.65 -3.91 -6.48
C SER A 19 16.77 -3.12 -5.84
N ARG A 20 17.24 -3.57 -4.67
CA ARG A 20 18.34 -2.90 -3.96
C ARG A 20 19.58 -2.72 -4.84
N ASP A 21 19.99 -3.78 -5.54
CA ASP A 21 21.20 -3.76 -6.37
C ASP A 21 21.09 -2.78 -7.54
N LYS A 22 19.91 -2.69 -8.16
CA LYS A 22 19.65 -1.70 -9.22
C LYS A 22 19.66 -0.29 -8.64
N ALA A 23 18.94 -0.06 -7.55
CA ALA A 23 18.86 1.25 -6.89
C ALA A 23 20.22 1.72 -6.32
N ALA A 24 21.15 0.80 -6.05
CA ALA A 24 22.52 1.13 -5.62
C ALA A 24 23.28 1.99 -6.63
N ALA A 25 22.85 2.02 -7.91
CA ALA A 25 23.39 2.96 -8.90
C ALA A 25 23.29 4.42 -8.44
N HIS A 26 22.24 4.81 -7.68
CA HIS A 26 22.13 6.16 -7.12
C HIS A 26 23.16 6.43 -6.02
N LEU A 27 23.46 5.44 -5.18
CA LEU A 27 24.52 5.56 -4.16
C LEU A 27 25.88 5.71 -4.83
N THR A 28 26.17 4.89 -5.85
CA THR A 28 27.40 5.00 -6.66
C THR A 28 27.51 6.36 -7.34
N ALA A 29 26.40 6.94 -7.80
CA ALA A 29 26.35 8.28 -8.38
C ALA A 29 26.43 9.42 -7.33
N GLY A 30 26.44 9.08 -6.03
CA GLY A 30 26.75 9.97 -4.92
C GLY A 30 25.59 10.40 -4.02
N ALA A 31 24.40 9.81 -4.16
CA ALA A 31 23.31 10.05 -3.22
C ALA A 31 23.59 9.38 -1.87
N ARG A 32 23.14 9.96 -0.74
CA ARG A 32 23.38 9.35 0.58
C ARG A 32 22.43 8.21 0.89
N LYS A 33 21.17 8.32 0.46
CA LYS A 33 20.08 7.34 0.67
C LYS A 33 19.16 7.25 -0.55
N VAL A 34 18.39 6.18 -0.65
CA VAL A 34 17.38 5.98 -1.68
C VAL A 34 16.08 5.47 -1.07
N ILE A 35 14.95 6.03 -1.51
CA ILE A 35 13.61 5.51 -1.23
C ILE A 35 13.02 5.04 -2.55
N ILE A 36 12.73 3.75 -2.66
CA ILE A 36 12.06 3.16 -3.83
C ILE A 36 10.54 3.33 -3.63
N SER A 37 9.85 3.94 -4.58
CA SER A 37 8.41 4.25 -4.49
C SER A 37 7.49 3.05 -4.80
N ALA A 38 8.00 1.84 -4.68
CA ALA A 38 7.34 0.59 -5.04
C ALA A 38 7.84 -0.55 -4.14
N PRO A 39 7.13 -1.70 -4.09
CA PRO A 39 7.68 -2.92 -3.52
C PRO A 39 9.04 -3.24 -4.14
N ALA A 40 10.04 -3.49 -3.30
CA ALA A 40 11.40 -3.67 -3.77
C ALA A 40 12.02 -4.97 -3.25
N GLN A 41 12.71 -5.68 -4.16
CA GLN A 41 13.40 -6.90 -3.80
C GLN A 41 14.72 -6.58 -3.09
N GLY A 42 14.91 -7.20 -1.91
CA GLY A 42 16.16 -7.13 -1.15
C GLY A 42 16.47 -5.74 -0.59
N ALA A 43 15.51 -4.81 -0.54
CA ALA A 43 15.70 -3.52 0.14
C ALA A 43 16.07 -3.72 1.62
N ASP A 44 16.80 -2.76 2.20
CA ASP A 44 17.27 -2.86 3.58
C ASP A 44 16.09 -2.91 4.57
N ALA A 45 14.99 -2.23 4.24
CA ALA A 45 13.71 -2.29 4.94
C ALA A 45 12.55 -1.90 4.02
N THR A 46 11.37 -2.45 4.27
CA THR A 46 10.10 -1.96 3.73
C THR A 46 9.41 -1.14 4.81
N ILE A 47 9.12 0.12 4.52
CA ILE A 47 8.64 1.09 5.50
C ILE A 47 7.27 1.63 5.07
N VAL A 48 6.32 1.58 5.99
CA VAL A 48 5.05 2.31 5.91
C VAL A 48 5.07 3.35 7.02
N TYR A 49 5.01 4.63 6.62
CA TYR A 49 5.01 5.75 7.56
C TYR A 49 3.78 5.70 8.46
N GLY A 50 3.95 5.97 9.76
CA GLY A 50 2.89 5.83 10.76
C GLY A 50 2.63 4.39 11.24
N VAL A 51 3.27 3.37 10.64
CA VAL A 51 3.11 1.96 11.05
C VAL A 51 4.41 1.40 11.62
N ASN A 52 5.49 1.36 10.84
CA ASN A 52 6.78 0.78 11.27
C ASN A 52 7.99 1.69 11.01
N HIS A 53 7.77 2.97 10.68
CA HIS A 53 8.85 3.92 10.39
C HIS A 53 9.90 4.08 11.50
N ASP A 54 9.53 3.84 12.77
CA ASP A 54 10.46 3.87 13.90
C ASP A 54 11.50 2.74 13.87
N THR A 55 11.33 1.74 12.99
CA THR A 55 12.32 0.67 12.76
C THR A 55 13.49 1.09 11.87
N LEU A 56 13.44 2.31 11.30
CA LEU A 56 14.52 2.84 10.47
C LEU A 56 15.84 2.93 11.25
N ARG A 57 16.91 2.42 10.65
CA ARG A 57 18.27 2.45 11.20
C ARG A 57 19.16 3.32 10.34
N LYS A 58 20.16 3.95 10.95
CA LYS A 58 21.18 4.73 10.23
C LYS A 58 21.88 3.91 9.13
N SER A 59 21.99 2.59 9.31
CA SER A 59 22.55 1.65 8.35
C SER A 59 21.68 1.41 7.12
N HIS A 60 20.36 1.65 7.16
CA HIS A 60 19.49 1.46 6.00
C HIS A 60 19.81 2.53 4.96
N GLN A 61 20.37 2.14 3.81
CA GLN A 61 20.72 3.04 2.71
C GLN A 61 19.65 3.07 1.63
N ILE A 62 18.99 1.94 1.38
CA ILE A 62 17.96 1.79 0.35
C ILE A 62 16.75 1.13 0.99
N ILE A 63 15.66 1.88 1.09
CA ILE A 63 14.39 1.38 1.63
C ILE A 63 13.31 1.35 0.54
N SER A 64 12.32 0.49 0.74
CA SER A 64 11.07 0.50 -0.04
C SER A 64 10.00 1.28 0.74
N SER A 65 9.25 2.13 0.05
CA SER A 65 8.04 2.76 0.56
C SER A 65 6.78 1.89 0.36
N ALA A 66 6.97 0.58 0.11
CA ALA A 66 5.93 -0.37 -0.23
C ALA A 66 5.09 0.05 -1.46
N SER A 67 3.86 -0.46 -1.57
CA SER A 67 2.87 -0.01 -2.57
C SER A 67 1.82 0.91 -1.95
N CYS A 68 1.05 1.63 -2.77
CA CYS A 68 -0.13 2.38 -2.34
C CYS A 68 -1.12 1.51 -1.56
N THR A 69 -1.43 0.30 -2.05
CA THR A 69 -2.33 -0.64 -1.36
C THR A 69 -1.77 -1.10 -0.02
N THR A 70 -0.45 -1.32 0.10
CA THR A 70 0.18 -1.68 1.39
C THR A 70 0.06 -0.53 2.39
N ASN A 71 0.27 0.71 1.95
CA ASN A 71 0.11 1.91 2.78
C ASN A 71 -1.34 2.12 3.23
N CYS A 72 -2.33 1.73 2.42
CA CYS A 72 -3.74 1.76 2.79
C CYS A 72 -4.11 0.65 3.79
N LEU A 73 -3.66 -0.58 3.55
CA LEU A 73 -4.04 -1.76 4.35
C LEU A 73 -3.32 -1.82 5.70
N ALA A 74 -2.04 -1.51 5.76
CA ALA A 74 -1.22 -1.75 6.96
C ALA A 74 -1.71 -1.02 8.22
N PRO A 75 -2.12 0.27 8.19
CA PRO A 75 -2.65 0.95 9.38
C PRO A 75 -3.91 0.29 9.93
N VAL A 76 -4.83 -0.13 9.05
CA VAL A 76 -6.08 -0.82 9.44
C VAL A 76 -5.76 -2.20 10.03
N ALA A 77 -4.91 -2.96 9.36
CA ALA A 77 -4.49 -4.28 9.83
C ALA A 77 -3.76 -4.23 11.17
N GLN A 78 -2.93 -3.19 11.40
CA GLN A 78 -2.23 -2.97 12.67
C GLN A 78 -3.23 -2.80 13.83
N VAL A 79 -4.26 -1.97 13.65
CA VAL A 79 -5.30 -1.74 14.68
C VAL A 79 -6.07 -3.02 14.95
N LEU A 80 -6.60 -3.67 13.92
CA LEU A 80 -7.38 -4.91 14.08
C LEU A 80 -6.54 -6.01 14.74
N HIS A 81 -5.29 -6.18 14.31
CA HIS A 81 -4.45 -7.23 14.87
C HIS A 81 -4.09 -6.97 16.33
N ARG A 82 -3.72 -5.73 16.68
CA ARG A 82 -3.38 -5.36 18.05
C ARG A 82 -4.55 -5.57 19.01
N GLU A 83 -5.75 -5.22 18.60
CA GLU A 83 -6.92 -5.19 19.49
C GLU A 83 -7.72 -6.51 19.49
N LEU A 84 -7.87 -7.12 18.31
CA LEU A 84 -8.78 -8.26 18.08
C LEU A 84 -8.06 -9.53 17.63
N GLY A 85 -6.80 -9.43 17.21
CA GLY A 85 -5.99 -10.56 16.75
C GLY A 85 -6.47 -11.11 15.40
N ILE A 86 -5.78 -10.76 14.32
CA ILE A 86 -6.03 -11.38 13.00
C ILE A 86 -5.42 -12.79 12.95
N GLU A 87 -6.25 -13.78 12.58
CA GLU A 87 -5.85 -15.18 12.33
C GLU A 87 -5.53 -15.40 10.86
N SER A 88 -6.45 -14.99 9.99
CA SER A 88 -6.30 -15.02 8.54
C SER A 88 -7.16 -13.93 7.90
N GLY A 89 -6.86 -13.54 6.67
CA GLY A 89 -7.66 -12.57 5.95
C GLY A 89 -7.42 -12.56 4.45
N LEU A 90 -8.46 -12.14 3.74
CA LEU A 90 -8.46 -11.94 2.30
C LEU A 90 -8.76 -10.48 1.99
N MET A 91 -7.94 -9.88 1.15
CA MET A 91 -8.11 -8.50 0.70
C MET A 91 -8.46 -8.46 -0.79
N THR A 92 -9.46 -7.66 -1.13
CA THR A 92 -9.71 -7.26 -2.52
C THR A 92 -9.58 -5.76 -2.64
N THR A 93 -8.66 -5.29 -3.49
CA THR A 93 -8.60 -3.85 -3.81
C THR A 93 -9.33 -3.55 -5.12
N ILE A 94 -10.33 -2.68 -5.05
CA ILE A 94 -10.99 -2.10 -6.23
C ILE A 94 -10.20 -0.84 -6.56
N HIS A 95 -9.35 -0.95 -7.56
CA HIS A 95 -8.27 0.00 -7.77
C HIS A 95 -8.48 0.79 -9.05
N ALA A 96 -8.23 2.10 -8.99
CA ALA A 96 -8.08 2.94 -10.17
C ALA A 96 -7.10 2.31 -11.16
N TYR A 97 -7.35 2.49 -12.46
CA TYR A 97 -6.38 2.01 -13.44
C TYR A 97 -5.07 2.81 -13.37
N THR A 98 -3.98 2.18 -13.79
CA THR A 98 -2.64 2.76 -13.72
C THR A 98 -1.99 2.85 -15.10
N ASN A 99 -0.87 3.57 -15.20
CA ASN A 99 -0.12 3.77 -16.46
C ASN A 99 0.41 2.48 -17.10
N ASP A 100 0.40 1.35 -16.38
CA ASP A 100 0.80 0.04 -16.90
C ASP A 100 -0.34 -0.68 -17.63
N GLN A 101 -1.52 -0.04 -17.77
CA GLN A 101 -2.67 -0.56 -18.50
C GLN A 101 -2.90 0.19 -19.81
N ASN A 102 -3.67 -0.43 -20.72
CA ASN A 102 -3.84 0.04 -22.09
C ASN A 102 -5.18 0.76 -22.30
N LEU A 103 -5.20 1.80 -23.14
CA LEU A 103 -6.42 2.53 -23.47
C LEU A 103 -7.38 1.69 -24.34
N ILE A 104 -6.81 0.94 -25.28
CA ILE A 104 -7.53 0.02 -26.16
C ILE A 104 -6.92 -1.37 -26.02
N ASP A 105 -7.64 -2.40 -26.47
CA ASP A 105 -7.13 -3.76 -26.46
C ASP A 105 -5.85 -3.84 -27.33
N VAL A 106 -4.76 -4.38 -26.76
CA VAL A 106 -3.44 -4.48 -27.41
C VAL A 106 -2.74 -5.76 -26.98
N TYR A 107 -1.76 -6.21 -27.77
CA TYR A 107 -0.92 -7.33 -27.40
C TYR A 107 -0.20 -7.08 -26.06
N HIS A 108 -0.31 -8.03 -25.15
CA HIS A 108 0.42 -8.05 -23.88
C HIS A 108 0.64 -9.51 -23.44
N THR A 109 1.75 -9.79 -22.73
CA THR A 109 2.09 -11.14 -22.28
C THR A 109 1.14 -11.68 -21.21
N ASP A 110 0.59 -10.78 -20.39
CA ASP A 110 -0.57 -11.03 -19.52
C ASP A 110 -1.87 -10.67 -20.28
N PRO A 111 -2.73 -11.65 -20.64
CA PRO A 111 -3.99 -11.43 -21.36
C PRO A 111 -5.00 -10.53 -20.64
N TYR A 112 -4.94 -10.44 -19.31
CA TYR A 112 -5.83 -9.52 -18.58
C TYR A 112 -5.41 -8.07 -18.81
N ARG A 113 -4.11 -7.80 -18.82
CA ARG A 113 -3.54 -6.47 -19.07
C ARG A 113 -3.58 -6.06 -20.55
N ALA A 114 -3.86 -7.00 -21.45
CA ALA A 114 -4.12 -6.74 -22.86
C ALA A 114 -5.43 -5.95 -23.10
N ARG A 115 -6.31 -5.85 -22.10
CA ARG A 115 -7.66 -5.27 -22.24
C ARG A 115 -7.69 -3.77 -21.93
N SER A 116 -8.64 -3.05 -22.55
CA SER A 116 -8.89 -1.63 -22.34
C SER A 116 -9.24 -1.31 -20.88
N ALA A 117 -8.40 -0.51 -20.23
CA ALA A 117 -8.57 -0.03 -18.86
C ALA A 117 -9.86 0.79 -18.67
N THR A 118 -10.30 1.50 -19.72
CA THR A 118 -11.48 2.38 -19.66
C THR A 118 -12.80 1.66 -19.87
N GLN A 119 -12.76 0.38 -20.27
CA GLN A 119 -13.95 -0.40 -20.67
C GLN A 119 -13.98 -1.79 -20.01
N SER A 120 -13.19 -2.02 -18.96
CA SER A 120 -13.08 -3.34 -18.32
C SER A 120 -12.85 -3.25 -16.82
N MET A 121 -13.39 -4.25 -16.11
CA MET A 121 -12.94 -4.61 -14.77
C MET A 121 -11.89 -5.71 -14.92
N ILE A 122 -10.63 -5.40 -14.60
CA ILE A 122 -9.49 -6.27 -14.91
C ILE A 122 -8.95 -6.88 -13.62
N PRO A 123 -9.14 -8.19 -13.38
CA PRO A 123 -8.53 -8.88 -12.26
C PRO A 123 -7.00 -8.87 -12.38
N SER A 124 -6.31 -8.68 -11.26
CA SER A 124 -4.85 -8.75 -11.21
C SER A 124 -4.39 -9.34 -9.89
N LYS A 125 -3.26 -10.04 -9.93
CA LYS A 125 -2.56 -10.44 -8.70
C LYS A 125 -1.96 -9.20 -8.05
N THR A 126 -2.02 -9.13 -6.72
CA THR A 126 -1.35 -8.11 -5.93
C THR A 126 -0.56 -8.79 -4.84
N GLY A 127 0.66 -8.33 -4.60
CA GLY A 127 1.48 -8.77 -3.46
C GLY A 127 1.31 -7.91 -2.21
N ALA A 128 0.35 -6.96 -2.23
CA ALA A 128 0.25 -5.94 -1.19
C ALA A 128 -0.20 -6.50 0.16
N ALA A 129 -1.08 -7.50 0.16
CA ALA A 129 -1.53 -8.16 1.37
C ALA A 129 -0.39 -8.96 2.01
N GLU A 130 0.38 -9.71 1.20
CA GLU A 130 1.55 -10.44 1.68
C GLU A 130 2.65 -9.48 2.16
N ALA A 131 2.81 -8.34 1.49
CA ALA A 131 3.78 -7.31 1.85
C ALA A 131 3.49 -6.63 3.20
N VAL A 132 2.25 -6.71 3.72
CA VAL A 132 1.96 -6.30 5.10
C VAL A 132 2.82 -7.08 6.08
N GLY A 133 3.13 -8.36 5.82
CA GLY A 133 4.02 -9.16 6.66
C GLY A 133 5.46 -8.64 6.73
N LEU A 134 5.90 -7.81 5.77
CA LEU A 134 7.21 -7.15 5.82
C LEU A 134 7.21 -5.92 6.74
N VAL A 135 6.03 -5.36 6.99
CA VAL A 135 5.80 -4.14 7.78
C VAL A 135 5.36 -4.48 9.20
N LEU A 136 4.53 -5.51 9.33
CA LEU A 136 3.95 -6.08 10.54
C LEU A 136 4.29 -7.59 10.57
N PRO A 137 5.47 -7.99 11.08
CA PRO A 137 5.94 -9.37 11.03
C PRO A 137 4.98 -10.42 11.62
N GLU A 138 4.18 -10.02 12.61
CA GLU A 138 3.15 -10.83 13.25
C GLU A 138 1.97 -11.20 12.33
N LEU A 139 1.84 -10.52 11.19
CA LEU A 139 0.88 -10.79 10.13
C LEU A 139 1.48 -11.55 8.93
N ALA A 140 2.77 -11.91 8.98
CA ALA A 140 3.42 -12.65 7.91
C ALA A 140 2.69 -13.99 7.64
N GLY A 141 2.28 -14.19 6.38
CA GLY A 141 1.55 -15.38 5.94
C GLY A 141 0.06 -15.43 6.32
N LYS A 142 -0.48 -14.41 7.00
CA LYS A 142 -1.89 -14.38 7.42
C LYS A 142 -2.82 -13.71 6.40
N LEU A 143 -2.28 -12.79 5.60
CA LEU A 143 -3.03 -11.99 4.64
C LEU A 143 -2.60 -12.32 3.21
N THR A 144 -3.59 -12.51 2.34
CA THR A 144 -3.41 -12.57 0.89
C THR A 144 -4.51 -11.77 0.21
N GLY A 145 -4.43 -11.57 -1.10
CA GLY A 145 -5.45 -10.80 -1.78
C GLY A 145 -5.32 -10.73 -3.29
N MET A 146 -6.27 -10.01 -3.88
CA MET A 146 -6.29 -9.71 -5.29
C MET A 146 -6.69 -8.26 -5.54
N ALA A 147 -6.55 -7.82 -6.79
CA ALA A 147 -7.00 -6.52 -7.23
C ALA A 147 -7.99 -6.67 -8.39
N VAL A 148 -8.91 -5.72 -8.48
CA VAL A 148 -9.72 -5.49 -9.67
C VAL A 148 -9.47 -4.04 -10.10
N ARG A 149 -8.87 -3.85 -11.27
CA ARG A 149 -8.69 -2.52 -11.86
C ARG A 149 -10.00 -2.08 -12.48
N VAL A 150 -10.47 -0.87 -12.17
CA VAL A 150 -11.75 -0.35 -12.65
C VAL A 150 -11.58 0.96 -13.43
N PRO A 151 -12.53 1.34 -14.31
CA PRO A 151 -12.47 2.55 -15.16
C PRO A 151 -12.58 3.90 -14.41
N VAL A 152 -11.78 4.11 -13.37
CA VAL A 152 -11.64 5.38 -12.66
C VAL A 152 -10.17 5.81 -12.65
N ILE A 153 -9.92 7.11 -12.76
CA ILE A 153 -8.58 7.68 -12.94
C ILE A 153 -7.78 7.67 -11.62
N ASN A 154 -8.46 7.83 -10.49
CA ASN A 154 -7.81 7.92 -9.19
C ASN A 154 -8.77 7.51 -8.06
N VAL A 155 -8.18 7.30 -6.88
CA VAL A 155 -8.78 6.75 -5.66
C VAL A 155 -9.12 5.27 -5.82
N SER A 156 -8.90 4.52 -4.76
CA SER A 156 -9.07 3.06 -4.72
C SER A 156 -9.64 2.67 -3.37
N LEU A 157 -10.34 1.53 -3.35
CA LEU A 157 -10.91 0.95 -2.15
C LEU A 157 -10.15 -0.33 -1.81
N VAL A 158 -10.00 -0.61 -0.52
CA VAL A 158 -9.58 -1.90 0.01
C VAL A 158 -10.78 -2.50 0.76
N ASP A 159 -11.25 -3.64 0.31
CA ASP A 159 -12.14 -4.53 1.03
C ASP A 159 -11.29 -5.58 1.76
N LEU A 160 -11.47 -5.72 3.07
CA LEU A 160 -10.70 -6.63 3.91
C LEU A 160 -11.66 -7.52 4.70
N THR A 161 -11.69 -8.80 4.35
CA THR A 161 -12.39 -9.84 5.11
C THR A 161 -11.39 -10.56 6.01
N VAL A 162 -11.64 -10.63 7.31
CA VAL A 162 -10.72 -11.26 8.28
C VAL A 162 -11.44 -12.21 9.23
N GLN A 163 -10.72 -13.25 9.64
CA GLN A 163 -11.05 -14.04 10.82
C GLN A 163 -10.27 -13.48 12.01
N LEU A 164 -10.97 -13.16 13.08
CA LEU A 164 -10.43 -12.57 14.30
C LEU A 164 -10.45 -13.59 15.45
N SER A 165 -9.46 -13.54 16.33
CA SER A 165 -9.36 -14.39 17.52
C SER A 165 -10.28 -13.96 18.65
N ARG A 166 -10.82 -12.73 18.61
CA ARG A 166 -11.74 -12.19 19.60
C ARG A 166 -13.09 -11.89 18.96
N ASP A 167 -14.16 -12.32 19.64
CA ASP A 167 -15.52 -11.94 19.27
C ASP A 167 -15.67 -10.42 19.32
N THR A 168 -16.33 -9.86 18.31
CA THR A 168 -16.50 -8.42 18.14
C THR A 168 -17.82 -8.12 17.44
N THR A 169 -18.25 -6.86 17.52
CA THR A 169 -19.32 -6.33 16.68
C THR A 169 -18.78 -5.28 15.70
N ALA A 170 -19.58 -4.91 14.69
CA ALA A 170 -19.26 -3.79 13.81
C ALA A 170 -19.09 -2.48 14.59
N ALA A 171 -19.89 -2.27 15.65
CA ALA A 171 -19.78 -1.09 16.51
C ALA A 171 -18.44 -1.03 17.25
N ASP A 172 -17.93 -2.17 17.73
CA ASP A 172 -16.64 -2.26 18.40
C ASP A 172 -15.49 -1.97 17.42
N VAL A 173 -15.51 -2.58 16.24
CA VAL A 173 -14.51 -2.31 15.17
C VAL A 173 -14.51 -0.83 14.80
N ASN A 174 -15.68 -0.24 14.62
CA ASN A 174 -15.85 1.18 14.32
C ASN A 174 -15.27 2.07 15.42
N ALA A 175 -15.50 1.73 16.69
CA ALA A 175 -14.96 2.48 17.82
C ALA A 175 -13.42 2.41 17.87
N LEU A 176 -12.84 1.23 17.66
CA LEU A 176 -11.40 1.03 17.63
C LEU A 176 -10.73 1.83 16.50
N MET A 177 -11.32 1.81 15.30
CA MET A 177 -10.82 2.57 14.15
C MET A 177 -10.94 4.08 14.37
N LYS A 178 -12.06 4.53 14.93
CA LYS A 178 -12.26 5.94 15.26
C LYS A 178 -11.21 6.42 16.26
N GLU A 179 -10.99 5.68 17.34
CA GLU A 179 -9.97 6.00 18.34
C GLU A 179 -8.57 6.03 17.70
N ALA A 180 -8.21 4.99 16.94
CA ALA A 180 -6.91 4.94 16.28
C ALA A 180 -6.68 6.10 15.30
N SER A 181 -7.72 6.55 14.60
CA SER A 181 -7.63 7.68 13.66
C SER A 181 -7.34 9.02 14.34
N GLN A 182 -7.72 9.20 15.62
CA GLN A 182 -7.46 10.45 16.35
C GLN A 182 -5.99 10.64 16.70
N HIS A 183 -5.24 9.54 16.82
CA HIS A 183 -3.82 9.55 17.19
C HIS A 183 -2.90 9.26 15.99
N SER A 184 -3.47 8.84 14.86
CA SER A 184 -2.72 8.53 13.64
C SER A 184 -2.58 9.73 12.73
N LYS A 185 -1.40 9.86 12.12
CA LYS A 185 -1.14 10.86 11.06
C LYS A 185 -1.51 10.37 9.66
N VAL A 186 -1.80 9.08 9.51
CA VAL A 186 -1.97 8.42 8.20
C VAL A 186 -3.30 7.69 8.04
N LEU A 187 -4.02 7.46 9.14
CA LEU A 187 -5.32 6.79 9.16
C LEU A 187 -6.42 7.81 9.49
N GLY A 188 -7.36 7.99 8.57
CA GLY A 188 -8.59 8.75 8.78
C GLY A 188 -9.79 7.84 9.07
N TYR A 189 -10.91 8.47 9.44
CA TYR A 189 -12.18 7.82 9.71
C TYR A 189 -13.31 8.61 9.06
N ASN A 190 -14.19 7.92 8.32
CA ASN A 190 -15.30 8.51 7.58
C ASN A 190 -16.63 7.91 8.01
N THR A 191 -17.63 8.76 8.20
CA THR A 191 -19.04 8.39 8.42
C THR A 191 -19.98 9.08 7.44
N LEU A 192 -19.45 9.90 6.52
CA LEU A 192 -20.24 10.59 5.52
C LEU A 192 -20.48 9.66 4.32
N PRO A 193 -21.61 9.80 3.59
CA PRO A 193 -21.90 9.01 2.40
C PRO A 193 -21.08 9.50 1.20
N LEU A 194 -19.76 9.28 1.25
CA LEU A 194 -18.80 9.69 0.23
C LEU A 194 -18.50 8.56 -0.76
N VAL A 195 -18.05 8.93 -1.95
CA VAL A 195 -17.61 8.01 -3.01
C VAL A 195 -16.15 8.26 -3.37
N SER A 196 -15.58 7.43 -4.24
CA SER A 196 -14.14 7.48 -4.59
C SER A 196 -13.66 8.88 -4.98
N HIS A 197 -14.44 9.65 -5.73
CA HIS A 197 -14.01 10.96 -6.19
C HIS A 197 -13.75 11.96 -5.04
N ASP A 198 -14.49 11.85 -3.94
CA ASP A 198 -14.42 12.78 -2.80
C ASP A 198 -13.09 12.69 -2.03
N PHE A 199 -12.35 11.59 -2.21
CA PHE A 199 -11.05 11.39 -1.57
C PHE A 199 -9.86 11.84 -2.43
N ASN A 200 -10.11 12.43 -3.61
CA ASN A 200 -9.03 12.99 -4.41
C ASN A 200 -8.29 14.08 -3.63
N HIS A 201 -6.95 14.05 -3.73
CA HIS A 201 -6.05 14.99 -3.06
C HIS A 201 -6.09 14.91 -1.52
N ASN A 202 -6.74 13.88 -0.95
CA ASN A 202 -6.58 13.60 0.45
C ASN A 202 -5.15 13.08 0.73
N PRO A 203 -4.43 13.66 1.71
CA PRO A 203 -3.03 13.30 1.97
C PRO A 203 -2.87 12.03 2.82
N LEU A 204 -3.94 11.48 3.38
CA LEU A 204 -3.89 10.31 4.25
C LEU A 204 -3.62 9.03 3.44
N SER A 205 -2.89 8.09 4.04
CA SER A 205 -2.61 6.79 3.43
C SER A 205 -3.84 5.88 3.39
N SER A 206 -4.68 5.97 4.41
CA SER A 206 -5.87 5.12 4.60
C SER A 206 -6.99 5.91 5.25
N ILE A 207 -8.22 5.68 4.82
CA ILE A 207 -9.42 6.27 5.41
C ILE A 207 -10.40 5.14 5.61
N PHE A 208 -10.68 4.82 6.87
CA PHE A 208 -11.62 3.77 7.21
C PHE A 208 -13.06 4.28 7.05
N ASP A 209 -13.88 3.57 6.28
CA ASP A 209 -15.30 3.89 6.07
C ASP A 209 -16.18 3.07 7.00
N ALA A 210 -16.74 3.73 8.01
CA ALA A 210 -17.54 3.09 9.05
C ALA A 210 -18.95 2.70 8.60
N ASN A 211 -19.35 3.08 7.39
CA ASN A 211 -20.65 2.71 6.83
C ASN A 211 -20.69 1.30 6.25
N HIS A 212 -19.52 0.66 6.09
CA HIS A 212 -19.35 -0.62 5.37
C HIS A 212 -18.51 -1.63 6.16
N THR A 213 -18.65 -1.63 7.49
CA THR A 213 -17.95 -2.55 8.42
C THR A 213 -18.66 -3.89 8.57
#